data_AF-A0A662IF09-F1
#
_entry.id   AF-A0A662IF09-F1
#
_cell.length_a   1.000
_cell.length_b   1.000
_cell.length_c   1.000
_cell.angle_alpha   90.00
_cell.angle_beta   90.00
_cell.angle_gamma   90.00
#
_symmetry.space_group_name_H-M   'P 1'
#
loop_
_entity.id
_entity.type
_entity.pdbx_description
1 polymer ?
#
loop_
_entity_poly.entity_id
_entity_poly.type
_entity_poly.pdbx_seq_one_letter_code
_entity_poly.pdbx_strand_id
1 'polypeptide(L)'
;MLVNLAGVVWERYRVVLLASVMLPLAAVAVDLLDRLGVLEGEVLALTPSSPWGVITSAVVHGGFYHLYGNLQSFSFATMLVLAAFMLSTVFIDDSRSAARTHVRAFTAALVLSQALPALRLYVEAVASGAHVVAYGLSQVVFGLMGLLASTCAALAPLAALTAVEERVEVPRLPRAVLIASSSLLISSLMLLAVGFQEFLEALGMGMPTANVRGHVEAFVVGLVVGAATLGWGYSRARLTLAKLRRPSSSLGVEEARRRVIMKISRMP
;
A
#
# COMPACT_ATOMS: atom_id res chain seq x y z
N MET A 1 -16.37 -19.71 13.16
CA MET A 1 -14.92 -19.56 12.86
C MET A 1 -14.64 -18.36 11.95
N LEU A 2 -15.35 -18.20 10.81
CA LEU A 2 -15.23 -17.04 9.90
C LEU A 2 -15.57 -15.68 10.55
N VAL A 3 -16.61 -15.61 11.39
CA VAL A 3 -17.02 -14.37 12.09
C VAL A 3 -15.90 -13.80 12.98
N ASN A 4 -15.02 -14.65 13.52
CA ASN A 4 -13.88 -14.22 14.33
C ASN A 4 -12.72 -13.70 13.49
N LEU A 5 -12.46 -14.29 12.31
CA LEU A 5 -11.38 -13.86 11.43
C LEU A 5 -11.71 -12.49 10.82
N ALA A 6 -12.94 -12.31 10.33
CA ALA A 6 -13.39 -11.03 9.78
C ALA A 6 -13.29 -9.90 10.82
N GLY A 7 -13.70 -10.17 12.07
CA GLY A 7 -13.56 -9.19 13.17
C GLY A 7 -12.11 -8.82 13.47
N VAL A 8 -11.19 -9.80 13.48
CA VAL A 8 -9.75 -9.55 13.71
C VAL A 8 -9.11 -8.80 12.55
N VAL A 9 -9.44 -9.16 11.30
CA VAL A 9 -8.95 -8.45 10.11
C VAL A 9 -9.47 -7.02 10.10
N TRP A 10 -10.75 -6.82 10.41
CA TRP A 10 -11.33 -5.48 10.57
C TRP A 10 -10.61 -4.67 11.64
N GLU A 11 -10.45 -5.21 12.86
CA GLU A 11 -9.77 -4.50 13.96
C GLU A 11 -8.34 -4.09 13.58
N ARG A 12 -7.62 -4.96 12.87
CA ARG A 12 -6.21 -4.74 12.47
C ARG A 12 -6.05 -3.83 11.26
N TYR A 13 -6.94 -3.91 10.28
CA TYR A 13 -6.78 -3.29 8.96
C TYR A 13 -7.92 -2.33 8.60
N ARG A 14 -8.79 -1.92 9.55
CA ARG A 14 -9.91 -1.00 9.30
C ARG A 14 -9.53 0.23 8.49
N VAL A 15 -8.37 0.84 8.75
CA VAL A 15 -7.93 2.06 8.05
C VAL A 15 -7.66 1.75 6.58
N VAL A 16 -6.99 0.64 6.30
CA VAL A 16 -6.73 0.17 4.94
C VAL A 16 -8.05 -0.12 4.25
N LEU A 17 -8.92 -0.93 4.86
CA LEU A 17 -10.22 -1.28 4.31
C LEU A 17 -11.11 -0.06 4.05
N LEU A 18 -11.14 0.90 4.97
CA LEU A 18 -11.90 2.15 4.80
C LEU A 18 -11.31 2.98 3.66
N ALA A 19 -9.99 3.16 3.59
CA ALA A 19 -9.36 3.88 2.48
C ALA A 19 -9.68 3.20 1.13
N SER A 20 -9.62 1.88 1.08
CA SER A 20 -9.89 1.07 -0.10
C SER A 20 -11.34 1.13 -0.59
N VAL A 21 -12.29 1.54 0.26
CA VAL A 21 -13.69 1.74 -0.13
C VAL A 21 -13.98 3.21 -0.38
N MET A 22 -13.49 4.10 0.49
CA MET A 22 -13.78 5.54 0.41
C MET A 22 -13.16 6.21 -0.81
N LEU A 23 -11.94 5.83 -1.24
CA LEU A 23 -11.31 6.39 -2.44
C LEU A 23 -12.11 6.06 -3.72
N PRO A 24 -12.46 4.78 -3.99
CA PRO A 24 -13.35 4.44 -5.09
C PRO A 24 -14.71 5.15 -5.04
N LEU A 25 -15.34 5.21 -3.86
CA LEU A 25 -16.63 5.89 -3.71
C LEU A 25 -16.51 7.39 -4.00
N ALA A 26 -15.44 8.04 -3.54
CA ALA A 26 -15.17 9.44 -3.84
C ALA A 26 -14.97 9.66 -5.35
N ALA A 27 -14.22 8.78 -6.02
CA ALA A 27 -14.01 8.86 -7.47
C ALA A 27 -15.31 8.70 -8.27
N VAL A 28 -16.17 7.75 -7.88
CA VAL A 28 -17.50 7.57 -8.49
C VAL A 28 -18.39 8.77 -8.22
N ALA A 29 -18.37 9.32 -7.01
CA ALA A 29 -19.16 10.50 -6.68
C ALA A 29 -18.73 11.72 -7.49
N VAL A 30 -17.42 11.95 -7.67
CA VAL A 30 -16.90 13.04 -8.49
C VAL A 30 -17.27 12.87 -9.96
N ASP A 31 -17.13 11.67 -10.55
CA ASP A 31 -17.55 11.40 -11.93
C ASP A 31 -19.06 11.62 -12.13
N LEU A 32 -19.89 11.26 -11.13
CA LEU A 32 -21.33 11.52 -11.20
C LEU A 32 -21.67 13.01 -11.13
N LEU A 33 -21.02 13.76 -10.22
CA LEU A 33 -21.25 15.20 -10.08
C LEU A 33 -20.82 15.97 -11.34
N ASP A 34 -19.74 15.53 -11.99
CA ASP A 34 -19.26 16.09 -13.26
C ASP A 34 -20.26 15.86 -14.39
N ARG A 35 -20.76 14.62 -14.55
CA ARG A 35 -21.80 14.31 -15.55
C ARG A 35 -23.13 15.04 -15.33
N LEU A 36 -23.46 15.34 -14.08
CA LEU A 36 -24.67 16.10 -13.73
C LEU A 36 -24.48 17.62 -13.88
N GLY A 37 -23.28 18.10 -14.23
CA GLY A 37 -22.97 19.52 -14.35
C GLY A 37 -22.96 20.26 -13.01
N VAL A 38 -22.85 19.54 -11.88
CA VAL A 38 -22.83 20.12 -10.53
C VAL A 38 -21.42 20.58 -10.15
N LEU A 39 -20.39 19.93 -10.69
CA LEU A 39 -18.98 20.21 -10.42
C LEU A 39 -18.17 19.98 -11.70
N GLU A 40 -17.41 20.95 -12.17
CA GLU A 40 -16.46 20.71 -13.26
C GLU A 40 -15.27 19.91 -12.73
N GLY A 41 -15.05 18.70 -13.26
CA GLY A 41 -13.98 17.80 -12.83
C GLY A 41 -12.58 18.40 -12.90
N GLU A 42 -12.34 19.34 -13.83
CA GLU A 42 -11.08 20.08 -13.96
C GLU A 42 -10.74 20.90 -12.71
N VAL A 43 -11.74 21.35 -11.94
CA VAL A 43 -11.52 22.08 -10.67
C VAL A 43 -10.78 21.21 -9.66
N LEU A 44 -10.98 19.89 -9.68
CA LEU A 44 -10.30 18.96 -8.78
C LEU A 44 -9.08 18.29 -9.43
N ALA A 45 -8.89 18.46 -10.74
CA ALA A 45 -7.74 17.94 -11.45
C ALA A 45 -6.47 18.71 -11.08
N LEU A 46 -5.31 18.11 -11.39
CA LEU A 46 -4.05 18.82 -11.27
C LEU A 46 -3.86 19.73 -12.49
N THR A 47 -3.94 21.03 -12.25
CA THR A 47 -3.64 22.09 -13.23
C THR A 47 -2.75 23.15 -12.60
N PRO A 48 -2.05 24.00 -13.38
CA PRO A 48 -1.25 25.10 -12.83
C PRO A 48 -2.04 26.06 -11.93
N SER A 49 -3.35 26.21 -12.19
CA SER A 49 -4.26 27.04 -11.40
C SER A 49 -4.88 26.34 -10.17
N SER A 50 -4.76 25.01 -10.07
CA SER A 50 -5.42 24.20 -9.04
C SER A 50 -4.40 23.40 -8.22
N PRO A 51 -3.68 24.04 -7.26
CA PRO A 51 -2.61 23.41 -6.48
C PRO A 51 -3.11 22.25 -5.59
N TRP A 52 -4.37 22.30 -5.14
CA TRP A 52 -4.98 21.20 -4.39
C TRP A 52 -5.11 19.92 -5.22
N GLY A 53 -5.05 20.04 -6.56
CA GLY A 53 -4.97 18.93 -7.51
C GLY A 53 -3.83 17.95 -7.25
N VAL A 54 -2.80 18.33 -6.50
CA VAL A 54 -1.74 17.39 -6.03
C VAL A 54 -2.35 16.22 -5.27
N ILE A 55 -3.43 16.45 -4.52
CA ILE A 55 -4.14 15.42 -3.75
C ILE A 55 -5.45 15.01 -4.43
N THR A 56 -6.24 15.99 -4.88
CA THR A 56 -7.61 15.73 -5.37
C THR A 56 -7.65 15.08 -6.76
N SER A 57 -6.59 15.20 -7.56
CA SER A 57 -6.56 14.58 -8.90
C SER A 57 -6.68 13.06 -8.89
N ALA A 58 -6.37 12.40 -7.76
CA ALA A 58 -6.53 10.97 -7.58
C ALA A 58 -7.97 10.46 -7.77
N VAL A 59 -8.98 11.32 -7.54
CA VAL A 59 -10.39 10.95 -7.65
C VAL A 59 -11.04 11.44 -8.95
N VAL A 60 -10.35 12.27 -9.74
CA VAL A 60 -10.83 12.78 -11.02
C VAL A 60 -10.42 11.84 -12.16
N HIS A 61 -11.28 11.66 -13.16
CA HIS A 61 -11.03 10.75 -14.28
C HIS A 61 -11.60 11.31 -15.58
N GLY A 62 -10.82 11.28 -16.67
CA GLY A 62 -11.25 11.73 -18.01
C GLY A 62 -12.31 10.88 -18.72
N GLY A 63 -13.13 10.11 -18.00
CA GLY A 63 -14.24 9.34 -18.55
C GLY A 63 -14.40 7.93 -17.98
N PHE A 64 -15.49 7.26 -18.37
CA PHE A 64 -15.92 5.98 -17.81
C PHE A 64 -14.83 4.89 -17.85
N TYR A 65 -14.21 4.66 -19.00
CA TYR A 65 -13.21 3.61 -19.15
C TYR A 65 -11.94 3.88 -18.33
N HIS A 66 -11.55 5.15 -18.20
CA HIS A 66 -10.41 5.53 -17.37
C HIS A 66 -10.72 5.32 -15.88
N LEU A 67 -11.92 5.73 -15.43
CA LEU A 67 -12.40 5.46 -14.08
C LEU A 67 -12.44 3.96 -13.79
N TYR A 68 -13.13 3.19 -14.63
CA TYR A 68 -13.29 1.75 -14.47
C TYR A 68 -11.94 1.02 -14.37
N GLY A 69 -11.01 1.32 -15.30
CA GLY A 69 -9.68 0.72 -15.30
C GLY A 69 -8.86 1.04 -14.04
N ASN A 70 -8.95 2.29 -13.54
CA ASN A 70 -8.30 2.69 -12.30
C ASN A 70 -8.93 2.03 -11.07
N LEU A 71 -10.26 1.93 -10.99
CA LEU A 71 -10.94 1.26 -9.89
C LEU A 71 -10.61 -0.24 -9.83
N GLN A 72 -10.60 -0.91 -10.98
CA GLN A 72 -10.22 -2.31 -11.10
C GLN A 72 -8.77 -2.52 -10.64
N SER A 73 -7.84 -1.71 -11.14
CA SER A 73 -6.42 -1.82 -10.82
C SER A 73 -6.13 -1.50 -9.35
N PHE A 74 -6.77 -0.48 -8.80
CA PHE A 74 -6.66 -0.12 -7.39
C PHE A 74 -7.20 -1.20 -6.47
N SER A 75 -8.36 -1.77 -6.79
CA SER A 75 -8.94 -2.88 -6.03
C SER A 75 -8.02 -4.09 -6.04
N PHE A 76 -7.48 -4.43 -7.22
CA PHE A 76 -6.54 -5.54 -7.38
C PHE A 76 -5.24 -5.33 -6.57
N ALA A 77 -4.57 -4.19 -6.74
CA ALA A 77 -3.34 -3.87 -6.02
C ALA A 77 -3.55 -3.87 -4.50
N THR A 78 -4.66 -3.27 -4.03
CA THR A 78 -5.05 -3.29 -2.62
C THR A 78 -5.21 -4.73 -2.10
N MET A 79 -5.93 -5.58 -2.82
CA MET A 79 -6.15 -6.97 -2.42
C MET A 79 -4.83 -7.74 -2.29
N LEU A 80 -3.91 -7.56 -3.24
CA LEU A 80 -2.59 -8.18 -3.18
C LEU A 80 -1.78 -7.70 -1.97
N VAL A 81 -1.75 -6.39 -1.72
CA VAL A 81 -1.06 -5.82 -0.56
C VAL A 81 -1.66 -6.35 0.75
N LEU A 82 -2.99 -6.36 0.87
CA LEU A 82 -3.68 -6.93 2.03
C LEU A 82 -3.38 -8.42 2.22
N ALA A 83 -3.35 -9.20 1.14
CA ALA A 83 -2.97 -10.61 1.18
C ALA A 83 -1.53 -10.79 1.68
N ALA A 84 -0.58 -10.01 1.14
CA ALA A 84 0.82 -10.03 1.57
C ALA A 84 0.99 -9.63 3.04
N PHE A 85 0.24 -8.63 3.52
CA PHE A 85 0.22 -8.24 4.92
C PHE A 85 -0.34 -9.33 5.83
N MET A 86 -1.48 -9.91 5.47
CA MET A 86 -2.08 -11.00 6.23
C MET A 86 -1.12 -12.19 6.30
N LEU A 87 -0.52 -12.57 5.18
CA LEU A 87 0.48 -13.64 5.12
C LEU A 87 1.70 -13.32 6.00
N SER A 88 2.23 -12.09 5.92
CA SER A 88 3.34 -11.64 6.76
C SER A 88 3.02 -11.77 8.26
N THR A 89 1.79 -11.45 8.68
CA THR A 89 1.41 -11.59 10.10
C THR A 89 1.32 -13.03 10.60
N VAL A 90 1.18 -14.02 9.69
CA VAL A 90 1.25 -15.44 10.04
C VAL A 90 2.67 -15.83 10.44
N PHE A 91 3.67 -15.20 9.82
CA PHE A 91 5.09 -15.48 10.05
C PHE A 91 5.73 -14.62 11.14
N ILE A 92 5.05 -13.62 11.70
CA ILE A 92 5.63 -12.71 12.71
C ILE A 92 5.00 -12.95 14.08
N ASP A 93 5.81 -13.13 15.13
CA ASP A 93 5.32 -13.40 16.50
C ASP A 93 4.35 -12.31 16.99
N ASP A 94 4.77 -11.05 17.01
CA ASP A 94 3.92 -9.91 17.37
C ASP A 94 3.07 -9.43 16.17
N SER A 95 2.05 -10.23 15.86
CA SER A 95 1.14 -9.94 14.73
C SER A 95 0.35 -8.63 14.88
N ARG A 96 0.14 -8.13 16.11
CA ARG A 96 -0.56 -6.85 16.34
C ARG A 96 0.36 -5.67 16.02
N SER A 97 1.62 -5.71 16.43
CA SER A 97 2.61 -4.69 16.06
C SER A 97 2.91 -4.71 14.56
N ALA A 98 3.01 -5.90 13.95
CA ALA A 98 3.17 -6.06 12.51
C ALA A 98 2.00 -5.41 11.75
N ALA A 99 0.75 -5.71 12.12
CA ALA A 99 -0.42 -5.10 11.50
C ALA A 99 -0.44 -3.56 11.62
N ARG A 100 -0.05 -2.99 12.77
CA ARG A 100 0.07 -1.53 12.92
C ARG A 100 1.14 -0.95 11.98
N THR A 101 2.24 -1.67 11.78
CA THR A 101 3.29 -1.29 10.83
C THR A 101 2.77 -1.33 9.39
N HIS A 102 2.05 -2.39 9.01
CA HIS A 102 1.43 -2.53 7.69
C HIS A 102 0.46 -1.38 7.39
N VAL A 103 -0.40 -1.01 8.33
CA VAL A 103 -1.34 0.12 8.17
C VAL A 103 -0.58 1.43 7.95
N ARG A 104 0.51 1.67 8.69
CA ARG A 104 1.35 2.85 8.49
C ARG A 104 2.02 2.84 7.11
N ALA A 105 2.58 1.71 6.70
CA ALA A 105 3.22 1.55 5.39
C ALA A 105 2.22 1.78 4.24
N PHE A 106 1.01 1.21 4.35
CA PHE A 106 -0.07 1.42 3.39
C PHE A 106 -0.49 2.89 3.30
N THR A 107 -0.74 3.51 4.45
CA THR A 107 -1.18 4.91 4.50
C THR A 107 -0.12 5.84 3.92
N ALA A 108 1.15 5.62 4.28
CA ALA A 108 2.26 6.41 3.79
C ALA A 108 2.48 6.21 2.28
N ALA A 109 2.45 4.96 1.79
CA ALA A 109 2.57 4.67 0.35
C ALA A 109 1.42 5.31 -0.44
N LEU A 110 0.18 5.18 0.03
CA LEU A 110 -1.00 5.76 -0.62
C LEU A 110 -0.88 7.29 -0.75
N VAL A 111 -0.53 7.97 0.34
CA VAL A 111 -0.44 9.45 0.35
C VAL A 111 0.77 9.93 -0.45
N LEU A 112 1.95 9.35 -0.23
CA LEU A 112 3.18 9.86 -0.82
C LEU A 112 3.31 9.51 -2.31
N SER A 113 2.81 8.35 -2.74
CA SER A 113 2.84 7.97 -4.16
C SER A 113 1.89 8.81 -5.01
N GLN A 114 0.86 9.43 -4.42
CA GLN A 114 0.08 10.48 -5.05
C GLN A 114 0.79 11.83 -4.97
N ALA A 115 1.14 12.26 -3.75
CA ALA A 115 1.57 13.63 -3.51
C ALA A 115 2.91 13.97 -4.17
N LEU A 116 3.91 13.07 -4.15
CA LEU A 116 5.25 13.40 -4.63
C LEU A 116 5.33 13.53 -6.16
N PRO A 117 4.84 12.56 -6.96
CA PRO A 117 4.85 12.70 -8.42
C PRO A 117 3.96 13.84 -8.90
N ALA A 118 2.79 14.04 -8.28
CA ALA A 118 1.89 15.14 -8.62
C ALA A 118 2.47 16.51 -8.25
N LEU A 119 3.14 16.63 -7.10
CA LEU A 119 3.83 17.87 -6.71
C LEU A 119 4.96 18.23 -7.67
N ARG A 120 5.76 17.25 -8.10
CA ARG A 120 6.78 17.48 -9.12
C ARG A 120 6.15 17.98 -10.42
N LEU A 121 5.12 17.29 -10.91
CA LEU A 121 4.42 17.66 -12.14
C LEU A 121 3.83 19.07 -12.06
N TYR A 122 3.27 19.43 -10.90
CA TYR A 122 2.78 20.77 -10.62
C TYR A 122 3.88 21.83 -10.73
N VAL A 123 5.00 21.62 -10.02
CA VAL A 123 6.13 22.57 -10.02
C VAL A 123 6.71 22.75 -11.42
N GLU A 124 6.87 21.65 -12.18
CA GLU A 124 7.33 21.70 -13.56
C GLU A 124 6.35 22.47 -14.48
N ALA A 125 5.04 22.24 -14.33
CA ALA A 125 4.02 22.93 -15.12
C ALA A 125 3.98 24.43 -14.81
N VAL A 126 4.03 24.82 -13.53
CA VAL A 126 4.07 26.23 -13.11
C VAL A 126 5.35 26.92 -13.59
N ALA A 127 6.50 26.25 -13.48
CA ALA A 127 7.79 26.84 -13.88
C ALA A 127 7.93 26.99 -15.41
N SER A 128 7.37 26.06 -16.18
CA SER A 128 7.45 26.08 -17.66
C SER A 128 6.34 26.88 -18.33
N GLY A 129 5.25 27.20 -17.60
CA GLY A 129 4.03 27.75 -18.17
C GLY A 129 3.26 26.75 -19.04
N ALA A 130 3.60 25.46 -19.00
CA ALA A 130 2.93 24.44 -19.77
C ALA A 130 1.51 24.19 -19.23
N HIS A 131 0.54 24.10 -20.14
CA HIS A 131 -0.81 23.70 -19.77
C HIS A 131 -0.84 22.18 -19.54
N VAL A 132 -0.90 21.77 -18.27
CA VAL A 132 -0.99 20.37 -17.86
C VAL A 132 -2.34 20.15 -17.18
N VAL A 133 -3.05 19.11 -17.59
CA VAL A 133 -4.22 18.59 -16.88
C VAL A 133 -3.91 17.13 -16.55
N ALA A 134 -3.75 16.81 -15.27
CA ALA A 134 -3.50 15.46 -14.81
C ALA A 134 -4.55 15.00 -13.81
N TYR A 135 -4.99 13.76 -13.98
CA TYR A 135 -6.05 13.13 -13.20
C TYR A 135 -5.85 11.61 -13.20
N GLY A 136 -6.45 10.94 -12.23
CA GLY A 136 -6.51 9.48 -12.14
C GLY A 136 -5.76 8.90 -10.94
N LEU A 137 -6.17 7.68 -10.58
CA LEU A 137 -5.68 6.96 -9.40
C LEU A 137 -4.42 6.12 -9.69
N SER A 138 -3.91 6.10 -10.92
CA SER A 138 -2.84 5.19 -11.36
C SER A 138 -1.55 5.36 -10.56
N GLN A 139 -1.20 6.59 -10.14
CA GLN A 139 -0.05 6.85 -9.28
C GLN A 139 -0.17 6.09 -7.94
N VAL A 140 -1.34 6.13 -7.31
CA VAL A 140 -1.60 5.34 -6.08
C VAL A 140 -1.47 3.84 -6.37
N VAL A 141 -2.01 3.36 -7.50
CA VAL A 141 -1.91 1.94 -7.89
C VAL A 141 -0.44 1.50 -7.97
N PHE A 142 0.40 2.22 -8.70
CA PHE A 142 1.81 1.87 -8.83
C PHE A 142 2.58 2.03 -7.52
N GLY A 143 2.20 2.99 -6.68
CA GLY A 143 2.68 3.09 -5.30
C GLY A 143 2.38 1.84 -4.46
N LEU A 144 1.16 1.31 -4.56
CA LEU A 144 0.78 0.06 -3.88
C LEU A 144 1.56 -1.13 -4.44
N MET A 145 1.87 -1.17 -5.74
CA MET A 145 2.72 -2.21 -6.32
C MET A 145 4.17 -2.14 -5.81
N GLY A 146 4.72 -0.94 -5.62
CA GLY A 146 6.02 -0.77 -4.96
C GLY A 146 6.01 -1.24 -3.49
N LEU A 147 4.96 -0.90 -2.76
CA LEU A 147 4.73 -1.39 -1.39
C LEU A 147 4.62 -2.92 -1.36
N LEU A 148 3.90 -3.54 -2.29
CA LEU A 148 3.79 -4.99 -2.42
C LEU A 148 5.18 -5.63 -2.57
N ALA A 149 6.00 -5.10 -3.48
CA ALA A 149 7.36 -5.59 -3.72
C ALA A 149 8.21 -5.55 -2.43
N SER A 150 8.20 -4.43 -1.70
CA SER A 150 8.93 -4.31 -0.43
C SER A 150 8.39 -5.25 0.66
N THR A 151 7.06 -5.46 0.71
CA THR A 151 6.39 -6.34 1.67
C THR A 151 6.82 -7.79 1.47
N CYS A 152 6.78 -8.27 0.22
CA CYS A 152 7.23 -9.61 -0.14
C CYS A 152 8.72 -9.81 0.18
N ALA A 153 9.55 -8.79 -0.11
CA ALA A 153 10.99 -8.85 0.12
C ALA A 153 11.37 -8.81 1.62
N ALA A 154 10.63 -8.09 2.46
CA ALA A 154 10.99 -7.84 3.87
C ALA A 154 11.00 -9.09 4.77
N LEU A 155 10.32 -10.16 4.39
CA LEU A 155 10.32 -11.40 5.17
C LEU A 155 11.67 -12.14 5.10
N ALA A 156 12.39 -12.06 3.97
CA ALA A 156 13.67 -12.73 3.79
C ALA A 156 14.78 -12.21 4.73
N PRO A 157 15.09 -10.90 4.79
CA PRO A 157 16.08 -10.40 5.74
C PRO A 157 15.61 -10.55 7.19
N LEU A 158 14.30 -10.47 7.45
CA LEU A 158 13.76 -10.75 8.77
C LEU A 158 14.00 -12.21 9.21
N ALA A 159 13.81 -13.18 8.31
CA ALA A 159 14.11 -14.58 8.57
C ALA A 159 15.60 -14.79 8.87
N ALA A 160 16.46 -14.22 8.02
CA ALA A 160 17.91 -14.32 8.19
C ALA A 160 18.38 -13.73 9.53
N LEU A 161 17.91 -12.53 9.88
CA LEU A 161 18.24 -11.88 11.14
C LEU A 161 17.70 -12.67 12.34
N THR A 162 16.48 -13.21 12.25
CA THR A 162 15.92 -14.03 13.34
C THR A 162 16.78 -15.27 13.60
N ALA A 163 17.31 -15.91 12.55
CA ALA A 163 18.19 -17.08 12.69
C ALA A 163 19.58 -16.73 13.26
N VAL A 164 20.15 -15.57 12.88
CA VAL A 164 21.47 -15.13 13.35
C VAL A 164 21.43 -14.62 14.80
N GLU A 165 20.36 -13.90 15.16
CA GLU A 165 20.17 -13.31 16.49
C GLU A 165 19.78 -14.33 17.57
N GLU A 166 19.70 -15.62 17.26
CA GLU A 166 19.75 -16.65 18.29
C GLU A 166 21.05 -16.58 19.11
N ARG A 167 22.11 -15.97 18.56
CA ARG A 167 23.45 -15.94 19.14
C ARG A 167 23.95 -14.55 19.54
N VAL A 168 23.55 -13.50 18.82
CA VAL A 168 24.00 -12.11 19.06
C VAL A 168 22.86 -11.13 18.79
N GLU A 169 22.50 -10.30 19.77
CA GLU A 169 21.46 -9.29 19.58
C GLU A 169 21.98 -8.12 18.74
N VAL A 170 21.28 -7.81 17.64
CA VAL A 170 21.56 -6.62 16.83
C VAL A 170 20.77 -5.42 17.36
N PRO A 171 21.39 -4.25 17.56
CA PRO A 171 20.68 -3.05 17.98
C PRO A 171 19.57 -2.67 16.98
N ARG A 172 18.52 -2.02 17.49
CA ARG A 172 17.30 -1.73 16.75
C ARG A 172 17.52 -0.97 15.43
N LEU A 173 18.32 0.08 15.45
CA LEU A 173 18.53 0.94 14.27
C LEU A 173 19.30 0.20 13.16
N PRO A 174 20.47 -0.41 13.41
CA PRO A 174 21.15 -1.28 12.44
C PRO A 174 20.23 -2.36 11.88
N ARG A 175 19.44 -3.02 12.72
CA ARG A 175 18.48 -4.02 12.28
C ARG A 175 17.43 -3.45 11.32
N ALA A 176 16.87 -2.28 11.65
CA ALA A 176 15.90 -1.59 10.79
C ALA A 176 16.50 -1.25 9.42
N VAL A 177 17.73 -0.72 9.42
CA VAL A 177 18.47 -0.36 8.21
C VAL A 177 18.75 -1.60 7.38
N LEU A 178 19.22 -2.69 7.97
CA LEU A 178 19.50 -3.95 7.27
C LEU A 178 18.24 -4.52 6.62
N ILE A 179 17.12 -4.57 7.35
CA ILE A 179 15.84 -5.02 6.76
C ILE A 179 15.47 -4.12 5.58
N ALA A 180 15.48 -2.79 5.76
CA ALA A 180 15.11 -1.85 4.71
C ALA A 180 16.03 -1.96 3.47
N SER A 181 17.35 -1.93 3.65
CA SER A 181 18.32 -1.99 2.55
C SER A 181 18.29 -3.33 1.83
N SER A 182 18.16 -4.44 2.56
CA SER A 182 18.03 -5.76 1.95
C SER A 182 16.71 -5.93 1.21
N SER A 183 15.61 -5.38 1.74
CA SER A 183 14.33 -5.34 1.01
C SER A 183 14.46 -4.59 -0.31
N LEU A 184 15.07 -3.39 -0.29
CA LEU A 184 15.31 -2.62 -1.51
C LEU A 184 16.18 -3.37 -2.52
N LEU A 185 17.26 -4.00 -2.05
CA LEU A 185 18.14 -4.80 -2.90
C LEU A 185 17.37 -5.97 -3.52
N ILE A 186 16.66 -6.77 -2.72
CA ILE A 186 15.89 -7.92 -3.20
C ILE A 186 14.83 -7.48 -4.21
N SER A 187 14.05 -6.43 -3.90
CA SER A 187 13.05 -5.91 -4.84
C SER A 187 13.68 -5.41 -6.15
N SER A 188 14.84 -4.76 -6.08
CA SER A 188 15.57 -4.30 -7.27
C SER A 188 16.08 -5.47 -8.11
N LEU A 189 16.60 -6.52 -7.48
CA LEU A 189 17.02 -7.74 -8.16
C LEU A 189 15.83 -8.47 -8.81
N MET A 190 14.66 -8.50 -8.16
CA MET A 190 13.45 -9.06 -8.74
C MET A 190 12.99 -8.26 -9.97
N LEU A 191 13.06 -6.92 -9.93
CA LEU A 191 12.78 -6.07 -11.10
C LEU A 191 13.74 -6.35 -12.26
N LEU A 192 15.05 -6.45 -11.96
CA LEU A 192 16.05 -6.79 -12.96
C LEU A 192 15.82 -8.18 -13.57
N ALA A 193 15.34 -9.14 -12.76
CA ALA A 193 15.04 -10.49 -13.23
C ALA A 193 13.79 -10.56 -14.13
N VAL A 194 12.80 -9.70 -13.91
CA VAL A 194 11.63 -9.58 -14.78
C VAL A 194 11.99 -8.95 -16.13
N GLY A 195 12.98 -8.07 -16.15
CA GLY A 195 13.39 -7.32 -17.33
C GLY A 195 12.87 -5.88 -17.29
N PHE A 196 13.74 -4.94 -17.63
CA PHE A 196 13.42 -3.50 -17.54
C PHE A 196 12.39 -3.06 -18.58
N GLN A 197 12.40 -3.68 -19.76
CA GLN A 197 11.46 -3.37 -20.83
C GLN A 197 10.05 -3.80 -20.45
N GLU A 198 9.90 -5.03 -20.00
CA GLU A 198 8.65 -5.62 -19.51
C GLU A 198 8.08 -4.82 -18.33
N PHE A 199 8.96 -4.34 -17.45
CA PHE A 199 8.57 -3.45 -16.36
C PHE A 199 8.03 -2.11 -16.88
N LEU A 200 8.71 -1.46 -17.82
CA LEU A 200 8.24 -0.18 -18.38
C LEU A 200 6.93 -0.35 -19.17
N GLU A 201 6.76 -1.46 -19.89
CA GLU A 201 5.51 -1.82 -20.56
C GLU A 201 4.37 -2.01 -19.55
N ALA A 202 4.62 -2.67 -18.42
CA ALA A 202 3.65 -2.78 -17.32
C ALA A 202 3.30 -1.43 -16.68
N LEU A 203 4.23 -0.45 -16.73
CA LEU A 203 3.98 0.94 -16.33
C LEU A 203 3.33 1.78 -17.44
N GLY A 204 3.05 1.21 -18.60
CA GLY A 204 2.34 1.85 -19.69
C GLY A 204 3.20 2.43 -20.80
N MET A 205 4.47 2.04 -20.91
CA MET A 205 5.25 2.31 -22.11
C MET A 205 4.51 1.76 -23.34
N GLY A 206 4.37 2.58 -24.38
CA GLY A 206 3.58 2.25 -25.57
C GLY A 206 2.10 2.65 -25.49
N MET A 207 1.59 3.10 -24.34
CA MET A 207 0.25 3.67 -24.21
C MET A 207 0.28 5.19 -24.39
N PRO A 208 -0.42 5.77 -25.40
CA PRO A 208 -0.28 7.19 -25.77
C PRO A 208 -0.54 8.22 -24.67
N THR A 209 -1.35 7.86 -23.66
CA THR A 209 -1.77 8.77 -22.59
C THR A 209 -1.20 8.41 -21.21
N ALA A 210 -0.33 7.40 -21.13
CA ALA A 210 0.21 6.96 -19.85
C ALA A 210 1.34 7.89 -19.37
N ASN A 211 1.22 8.39 -18.14
CA ASN A 211 2.31 9.09 -17.48
C ASN A 211 3.33 8.10 -16.91
N VAL A 212 4.08 7.42 -17.79
CA VAL A 212 5.04 6.37 -17.42
C VAL A 212 6.05 6.87 -16.38
N ARG A 213 6.57 8.09 -16.54
CA ARG A 213 7.48 8.69 -15.56
C ARG A 213 6.82 8.84 -14.18
N GLY A 214 5.60 9.35 -14.13
CA GLY A 214 4.83 9.45 -12.89
C GLY A 214 4.55 8.08 -12.26
N HIS A 215 4.32 7.04 -13.07
CA HIS A 215 4.13 5.67 -12.61
C HIS A 215 5.42 5.09 -12.01
N VAL A 216 6.58 5.29 -12.66
CA VAL A 216 7.90 4.91 -12.12
C VAL A 216 8.14 5.60 -10.78
N GLU A 217 7.95 6.93 -10.72
CA GLU A 217 8.17 7.72 -9.50
C GLU A 217 7.28 7.21 -8.36
N ALA A 218 5.99 6.99 -8.63
CA ALA A 218 5.05 6.48 -7.65
C ALA A 218 5.43 5.09 -7.14
N PHE A 219 5.86 4.19 -8.04
CA PHE A 219 6.37 2.86 -7.69
C PHE A 219 7.60 2.94 -6.78
N VAL A 220 8.59 3.77 -7.13
CA VAL A 220 9.81 3.96 -6.32
C VAL A 220 9.45 4.51 -4.94
N VAL A 221 8.54 5.49 -4.87
CA VAL A 221 8.05 6.03 -3.59
C VAL A 221 7.44 4.92 -2.74
N GLY A 222 6.53 4.11 -3.30
CA GLY A 222 5.91 3.00 -2.60
C GLY A 222 6.92 1.97 -2.10
N LEU A 223 7.92 1.66 -2.92
CA LEU A 223 9.02 0.75 -2.60
C LEU A 223 9.87 1.26 -1.43
N VAL A 224 10.33 2.51 -1.49
CA VAL A 224 11.19 3.13 -0.48
C VAL A 224 10.45 3.33 0.84
N VAL A 225 9.24 3.89 0.78
CA VAL A 225 8.39 4.11 1.97
C VAL A 225 8.02 2.78 2.62
N GLY A 226 7.68 1.77 1.82
CA GLY A 226 7.41 0.43 2.28
C GLY A 226 8.61 -0.19 2.99
N ALA A 227 9.78 -0.22 2.35
CA ALA A 227 11.00 -0.76 2.92
C ALA A 227 11.41 -0.06 4.22
N ALA A 228 11.36 1.28 4.26
CA ALA A 228 11.70 2.06 5.46
C ALA A 228 10.73 1.80 6.61
N THR A 229 9.43 1.81 6.34
CA THR A 229 8.39 1.62 7.37
C THR A 229 8.40 0.19 7.91
N LEU A 230 8.50 -0.80 7.02
CA LEU A 230 8.58 -2.22 7.38
C LEU A 230 9.88 -2.51 8.12
N GLY A 231 11.03 -2.01 7.65
CA GLY A 231 12.31 -2.17 8.34
C GLY A 231 12.26 -1.62 9.77
N TRP A 232 11.72 -0.42 9.95
CA TRP A 232 11.54 0.16 11.27
C TRP A 232 10.57 -0.63 12.16
N GLY A 233 9.42 -1.05 11.63
CA GLY A 233 8.42 -1.78 12.39
C GLY A 233 8.85 -3.21 12.74
N TYR A 234 9.61 -3.86 11.86
CA TYR A 234 10.14 -5.21 12.04
C TYR A 234 11.46 -5.25 12.81
N SER A 235 12.06 -4.09 13.14
CA SER A 235 13.26 -4.00 13.98
C SER A 235 13.11 -4.59 15.39
N ARG A 236 11.89 -4.94 15.80
CA ARG A 236 11.60 -5.65 17.06
C ARG A 236 10.82 -6.95 16.85
N ALA A 237 10.55 -7.30 15.59
CA ALA A 237 9.80 -8.48 15.23
C ALA A 237 10.75 -9.68 15.11
N ARG A 238 10.27 -10.86 15.48
CA ARG A 238 10.92 -12.14 15.16
C ARG A 238 10.02 -12.96 14.25
N LEU A 239 10.66 -13.69 13.34
CA LEU A 239 9.97 -14.65 12.50
C LEU A 239 9.67 -15.93 13.28
N THR A 240 8.50 -16.52 13.04
CA THR A 240 8.01 -17.70 13.75
C THR A 240 7.28 -18.64 12.81
N LEU A 241 7.48 -19.94 13.03
CA LEU A 241 6.69 -21.00 12.39
C LEU A 241 5.70 -21.62 13.37
N ALA A 242 5.72 -21.23 14.65
CA ALA A 242 4.84 -21.79 15.69
C ALA A 242 3.36 -21.60 15.33
N LYS A 243 3.03 -20.49 14.65
CA LYS A 243 1.67 -20.17 14.22
C LYS A 243 1.12 -21.10 13.15
N LEU A 244 1.99 -21.65 12.30
CA LEU A 244 1.63 -22.67 11.31
C LEU A 244 1.46 -24.04 11.96
N ARG A 245 2.24 -24.33 13.01
CA ARG A 245 2.15 -25.60 13.75
C ARG A 245 0.88 -25.69 14.62
N ARG A 246 0.30 -24.57 15.05
CA ARG A 246 -0.98 -24.52 15.81
C ARG A 246 -1.87 -23.33 15.40
N PRO A 247 -2.56 -23.40 14.25
CA PRO A 247 -3.32 -22.28 13.67
C PRO A 247 -4.45 -21.73 14.58
N SER A 248 -5.06 -22.59 15.40
CA SER A 248 -6.17 -22.24 16.30
C SER A 248 -5.76 -21.34 17.46
N SER A 249 -4.53 -21.46 17.95
CA SER A 249 -3.99 -20.65 19.05
C SER A 249 -3.40 -19.31 18.58
N SER A 250 -2.88 -19.26 17.36
CA SER A 250 -2.02 -18.17 16.87
C SER A 250 -2.76 -17.01 16.21
N LEU A 251 -3.94 -17.26 15.64
CA LEU A 251 -4.79 -16.25 15.01
C LEU A 251 -5.65 -15.48 16.02
N GLY A 252 -5.44 -15.68 17.32
CA GLY A 252 -6.29 -15.12 18.37
C GLY A 252 -7.70 -15.71 18.35
N VAL A 253 -7.92 -16.84 17.67
CA VAL A 253 -9.23 -17.50 17.57
C VAL A 253 -9.68 -18.00 18.94
N GLU A 254 -8.78 -18.52 19.77
CA GLU A 254 -9.08 -18.86 21.17
C GLU A 254 -9.42 -17.64 22.02
N GLU A 255 -8.73 -16.53 21.80
CA GLU A 255 -8.92 -15.32 22.60
C GLU A 255 -10.21 -14.58 22.21
N ALA A 256 -10.52 -14.57 20.92
CA ALA A 256 -11.79 -14.09 20.39
C ALA A 256 -12.94 -15.07 20.76
N ARG A 257 -12.71 -16.39 20.79
CA ARG A 257 -13.65 -17.38 21.33
C ARG A 257 -13.90 -17.16 22.82
N ARG A 258 -12.87 -16.90 23.63
CA ARG A 258 -13.01 -16.57 25.07
C ARG A 258 -13.81 -15.29 25.28
N ARG A 259 -13.55 -14.24 24.47
CA ARG A 259 -14.34 -13.00 24.53
C ARG A 259 -15.80 -13.22 24.19
N VAL A 260 -16.11 -14.04 23.18
CA VAL A 260 -17.49 -14.40 22.82
C VAL A 260 -18.16 -15.21 23.92
N ILE A 261 -17.48 -16.23 24.47
CA ILE A 261 -18.00 -17.03 25.59
C ILE A 261 -18.28 -16.15 26.81
N MET A 262 -17.36 -15.25 27.18
CA MET A 262 -17.58 -14.31 28.29
C MET A 262 -18.70 -13.31 28.03
N LYS A 263 -18.99 -12.98 26.77
CA LYS A 263 -20.09 -12.09 26.41
C LYS A 263 -21.44 -12.81 26.51
N ILE A 264 -21.49 -14.09 26.11
CA ILE A 264 -22.67 -14.96 26.21
C ILE A 264 -22.97 -15.31 27.66
N SER A 265 -21.95 -15.59 28.48
CA SER A 265 -22.13 -15.89 29.91
C SER A 265 -22.54 -14.68 30.76
N ARG A 266 -22.61 -13.49 30.16
CA ARG A 266 -23.05 -12.23 30.78
C ARG A 266 -24.38 -11.72 30.21
N MET A 267 -24.98 -12.45 29.28
CA MET A 267 -26.36 -12.18 28.85
C MET A 267 -27.30 -12.90 29.84
N PRO A 268 -28.24 -12.19 30.46
CA PRO A 268 -29.22 -12.76 31.40
C PRO A 268 -30.17 -13.73 30.71
#